data_AF-A0A512TS63-F1
#
_entry.id   AF-A0A512TS63-F1
#
_cell.length_a   1.000
_cell.length_b   1.000
_cell.length_c   1.000
_cell.angle_alpha   90.00
_cell.angle_beta   90.00
_cell.angle_gamma   90.00
#
_symmetry.space_group_name_H-M   'P 1'
#
loop_
_entity.id
_entity.type
_entity.pdbx_description
1 polymer ?
#
loop_
_entity_poly.entity_id
_entity_poly.type
_entity_poly.pdbx_seq_one_letter_code
_entity_poly.pdbx_strand_id
1 'polypeptide(L)'
;MKNIIKKPIKTELKDNLNYMNLDYLKNIAKVYEVDKAYKMKKQELVDKLFDKMTDENYLISNLAAYYEHEEYTCSVNGDEVVSESIKVLGLAKIGLYFLYDLGDGNIESIMPEEIKKVIDNIEENKIQLIKSRYSEVFNYLRAFKNFYGIFEIDFFLNIFNEQHENEKELSTKELMYYLDKYNVHNNEIVNYNGMLVCEALCMFEGDIDKVLEEREGKEYCILEKEELLNYSNDYYMKKTVYYYNLEEHLLKHLKYKKDVEGIIEDINIECVMDTFDIQNIIMRLHDMGMEIHNKKDIEKLFKLCVEFGNNTPKWINKGWTPAELMKKDSKETSGLNLVVSNKVGRNDPCPCGSGKKYKKCCGK
;
A
#
# COMPACT_ATOMS: atom_id res chain seq x y z
N MET A 1 19.51 1.98 19.49
CA MET A 1 18.47 3.03 19.46
C MET A 1 19.15 4.40 19.46
N LYS A 2 18.93 5.23 18.43
CA LYS A 2 19.65 6.51 18.24
C LYS A 2 19.20 7.67 19.17
N ASN A 3 18.12 7.47 19.94
CA ASN A 3 17.42 8.53 20.68
C ASN A 3 17.30 8.23 22.19
N ILE A 4 18.28 7.52 22.77
CA ILE A 4 18.35 7.28 24.22
C ILE A 4 19.19 8.37 24.88
N ILE A 5 18.69 8.93 25.98
CA ILE A 5 19.32 9.99 26.77
C ILE A 5 20.30 9.36 27.78
N LYS A 6 21.55 9.83 27.75
CA LYS A 6 22.63 9.42 28.67
C LYS A 6 22.97 10.51 29.69
N LYS A 7 21.95 11.20 30.17
CA LYS A 7 22.03 12.36 31.09
C LYS A 7 21.11 12.12 32.28
N PRO A 8 21.25 12.87 33.39
CA PRO A 8 20.34 12.75 34.53
C PRO A 8 18.88 12.88 34.10
N ILE A 9 18.02 12.06 34.70
CA ILE A 9 16.59 12.02 34.41
C ILE A 9 15.93 13.37 34.63
N LYS A 10 15.06 13.75 33.71
CA LYS A 10 14.22 14.95 33.76
C LYS A 10 12.76 14.58 33.53
N THR A 11 11.85 15.22 34.25
CA THR A 11 10.40 14.97 34.14
C THR A 11 9.68 16.05 33.34
N GLU A 12 10.27 17.25 33.18
CA GLU A 12 9.69 18.34 32.40
C GLU A 12 9.90 18.13 30.88
N LEU A 13 8.90 18.48 30.08
CA LEU A 13 8.92 18.30 28.63
C LEU A 13 10.04 19.12 27.97
N LYS A 14 10.21 20.40 28.35
CA LYS A 14 11.25 21.26 27.76
C LYS A 14 12.65 20.74 28.01
N ASP A 15 12.91 20.24 29.21
CA ASP A 15 14.20 19.66 29.58
C ASP A 15 14.51 18.42 28.73
N ASN A 16 13.52 17.53 28.59
CA ASN A 16 13.62 16.34 27.77
C ASN A 16 13.88 16.68 26.29
N LEU A 17 13.10 17.59 25.70
CA LEU A 17 13.30 18.08 24.33
C LEU A 17 14.69 18.71 24.13
N ASN A 18 15.19 19.45 25.12
CA ASN A 18 16.52 20.05 25.07
C ASN A 18 17.65 19.01 25.07
N TYR A 19 17.43 17.82 25.64
CA TYR A 19 18.40 16.73 25.57
C TYR A 19 18.45 16.05 24.20
N MET A 20 17.40 16.16 23.39
CA MET A 20 17.34 15.51 22.09
C MET A 20 18.21 16.18 21.04
N ASN A 21 18.66 15.39 20.06
CA ASN A 21 19.37 15.91 18.89
C ASN A 21 18.40 16.60 17.92
N LEU A 22 18.94 17.40 17.01
CA LEU A 22 18.12 18.20 16.09
C LEU A 22 17.31 17.34 15.12
N ASP A 23 17.80 16.16 14.74
CA ASP A 23 17.12 15.26 13.82
C ASP A 23 15.87 14.65 14.46
N TYR A 24 15.95 14.22 15.72
CA TYR A 24 14.80 13.79 16.51
C TYR A 24 13.78 14.91 16.62
N LEU A 25 14.20 16.12 16.99
CA LEU A 25 13.31 17.26 17.12
C LEU A 25 12.61 17.59 15.79
N LYS A 26 13.32 17.51 14.66
CA LYS A 26 12.72 17.70 13.32
C LYS A 26 11.72 16.59 12.96
N ASN A 27 11.97 15.36 13.39
CA ASN A 27 11.03 14.26 13.17
C ASN A 27 9.75 14.45 13.99
N ILE A 28 9.87 14.76 15.29
CA ILE A 28 8.71 15.09 16.13
C ILE A 28 7.98 16.31 15.59
N ALA A 29 8.70 17.32 15.10
CA ALA A 29 8.11 18.53 14.52
C ALA A 29 7.23 18.24 13.30
N LYS A 30 7.51 17.18 12.52
CA LYS A 30 6.62 16.73 11.45
C LYS A 30 5.32 16.14 12.02
N VAL A 31 5.42 15.30 13.05
CA VAL A 31 4.27 14.68 13.73
C VAL A 31 3.31 15.75 14.27
N TYR A 32 3.85 16.81 14.88
CA TYR A 32 3.07 17.92 15.45
C TYR A 32 2.87 19.10 14.48
N GLU A 33 3.09 18.89 13.19
CA GLU A 33 2.77 19.85 12.11
C GLU A 33 3.39 21.24 12.34
N VAL A 34 4.64 21.26 12.80
CA VAL A 34 5.40 22.50 13.00
C VAL A 34 5.93 22.97 11.65
N ASP A 35 5.23 23.95 11.08
CA ASP A 35 5.60 24.58 9.83
C ASP A 35 7.03 25.11 9.82
N LYS A 36 7.76 24.83 8.75
CA LYS A 36 9.12 25.34 8.50
C LYS A 36 10.13 24.99 9.61
N ALA A 37 9.90 23.91 10.35
CA ALA A 37 10.81 23.42 11.41
C ALA A 37 12.29 23.29 10.95
N TYR A 38 12.52 22.98 9.68
CA TYR A 38 13.86 22.88 9.10
C TYR A 38 14.67 24.19 9.12
N LYS A 39 14.01 25.36 9.23
CA LYS A 39 14.67 26.69 9.31
C LYS A 39 14.90 27.17 10.74
N MET A 40 14.32 26.49 11.73
CA MET A 40 14.33 26.96 13.12
C MET A 40 15.64 26.61 13.83
N LYS A 41 16.06 27.50 14.73
CA LYS A 41 17.11 27.16 15.69
C LYS A 41 16.56 26.15 16.71
N LYS A 42 17.45 25.37 17.33
CA LYS A 42 17.04 24.31 18.28
C LYS A 42 16.10 24.84 19.37
N GLN A 43 16.43 25.95 20.02
CA GLN A 43 15.61 26.48 21.12
C GLN A 43 14.21 26.92 20.65
N GLU A 44 14.14 27.64 19.53
CA GLU A 44 12.87 28.02 18.90
C GLU A 44 12.01 26.80 18.57
N LEU A 45 12.63 25.73 18.05
CA LEU A 45 11.94 24.49 17.73
C LEU A 45 11.41 23.78 18.99
N VAL A 46 12.20 23.75 20.06
CA VAL A 46 11.79 23.18 21.37
C VAL A 46 10.59 23.93 21.92
N ASP A 47 10.59 25.26 21.86
CA ASP A 47 9.48 26.06 22.37
C ASP A 47 8.19 25.82 21.56
N LYS A 48 8.27 25.78 20.22
CA LYS A 48 7.11 25.46 19.38
C LYS A 48 6.60 24.04 19.58
N LEU A 49 7.51 23.09 19.76
CA LEU A 49 7.15 21.70 20.05
C LEU A 49 6.44 21.61 21.40
N PHE A 50 6.93 22.29 22.43
CA PHE A 50 6.25 22.34 23.73
C PHE A 50 4.80 22.82 23.60
N ASP A 51 4.57 23.92 22.89
CA ASP A 51 3.23 24.48 22.70
C ASP A 51 2.30 23.51 21.97
N LYS A 52 2.79 22.84 20.91
CA LYS A 52 2.00 21.88 20.12
C LYS A 52 1.76 20.56 20.84
N MET A 53 2.76 20.05 21.55
CA MET A 53 2.69 18.77 22.25
C MET A 53 1.79 18.84 23.49
N THR A 54 1.58 20.06 24.03
CA THR A 54 0.66 20.31 25.15
C THR A 54 -0.72 20.81 24.70
N ASP A 55 -0.96 20.93 23.39
CA ASP A 55 -2.29 21.20 22.85
C ASP A 55 -3.10 19.91 22.74
N GLU A 56 -4.29 19.90 23.34
CA GLU A 56 -5.18 18.74 23.39
C GLU A 56 -5.53 18.20 21.99
N ASN A 57 -5.80 19.07 21.01
CA ASN A 57 -6.25 18.62 19.69
C ASN A 57 -5.14 17.90 18.94
N TYR A 58 -3.91 18.43 19.00
CA TYR A 58 -2.74 17.78 18.39
C TYR A 58 -2.46 16.44 19.06
N LEU A 59 -2.57 16.39 20.39
CA LEU A 59 -2.27 15.18 21.16
C LEU A 59 -3.29 14.07 20.90
N ILE A 60 -4.60 14.38 20.97
CA ILE A 60 -5.68 13.42 20.65
C ILE A 60 -5.48 12.89 19.24
N SER A 61 -5.19 13.77 18.27
CA SER A 61 -5.05 13.37 16.88
C SER A 61 -3.85 12.43 16.66
N ASN A 62 -2.71 12.72 17.29
CA ASN A 62 -1.53 11.86 17.21
C ASN A 62 -1.71 10.52 17.92
N LEU A 63 -2.39 10.50 19.07
CA LEU A 63 -2.75 9.27 19.79
C LEU A 63 -3.71 8.41 18.97
N ALA A 64 -4.74 9.02 18.38
CA ALA A 64 -5.71 8.33 17.54
C ALA A 64 -5.05 7.66 16.32
N ALA A 65 -4.19 8.39 15.61
CA ALA A 65 -3.42 7.85 14.48
C ALA A 65 -2.48 6.71 14.91
N TYR A 66 -1.82 6.85 16.06
CA TYR A 66 -0.94 5.83 16.61
C TYR A 66 -1.70 4.54 16.98
N TYR A 67 -2.84 4.66 17.69
CA TYR A 67 -3.63 3.49 18.09
C TYR A 67 -4.27 2.79 16.90
N GLU A 68 -4.74 3.52 15.89
CA GLU A 68 -5.18 2.94 14.62
C GLU A 68 -4.05 2.12 13.96
N HIS A 69 -2.84 2.68 13.90
CA HIS A 69 -1.69 1.95 13.37
C HIS A 69 -1.36 0.70 14.20
N GLU A 70 -1.31 0.82 15.53
CA GLU A 70 -1.04 -0.29 16.45
C GLU A 70 -2.01 -1.45 16.19
N GLU A 71 -3.31 -1.20 16.20
CA GLU A 71 -4.33 -2.22 15.95
C GLU A 71 -4.21 -2.85 14.55
N TYR A 72 -4.00 -2.04 13.52
CA TYR A 72 -3.78 -2.54 12.16
C TYR A 72 -2.59 -3.50 12.12
N THR A 73 -1.44 -3.10 12.66
CA THR A 73 -0.24 -3.95 12.66
C THR A 73 -0.40 -5.25 13.45
N CYS A 74 -1.15 -5.23 14.54
CA CYS A 74 -1.51 -6.45 15.29
C CYS A 74 -2.38 -7.38 14.46
N SER A 75 -3.42 -6.83 13.82
CA SER A 75 -4.37 -7.61 13.02
C SER A 75 -3.71 -8.31 11.83
N VAL A 76 -2.74 -7.64 11.19
CA VAL A 76 -1.99 -8.18 10.05
C VAL A 76 -1.05 -9.30 10.47
N ASN A 77 -0.37 -9.16 11.61
CA ASN A 77 0.56 -10.18 12.10
C ASN A 77 -0.14 -11.32 12.85
N GLY A 78 -1.43 -11.17 13.18
CA GLY A 78 -2.18 -12.13 13.99
C GLY A 78 -1.71 -12.21 15.45
N ASP A 79 -0.89 -11.27 15.88
CA ASP A 79 -0.28 -11.24 17.22
C ASP A 79 -1.10 -10.32 18.15
N GLU A 80 -1.64 -10.90 19.22
CA GLU A 80 -2.35 -10.15 20.28
C GLU A 80 -1.41 -9.65 21.41
N VAL A 81 -0.09 -9.65 21.18
CA VAL A 81 0.89 -9.41 22.24
C VAL A 81 1.90 -8.34 21.85
N VAL A 82 1.45 -7.10 21.71
CA VAL A 82 2.37 -5.96 21.76
C VAL A 82 2.86 -5.84 23.20
N SER A 83 4.11 -6.22 23.45
CA SER A 83 4.70 -6.01 24.77
C SER A 83 4.66 -4.52 25.13
N GLU A 84 4.47 -4.20 26.40
CA GLU A 84 4.47 -2.82 26.92
C GLU A 84 5.71 -2.04 26.45
N SER A 85 6.87 -2.72 26.37
CA SER A 85 8.12 -2.17 25.86
C SER A 85 8.01 -1.70 24.40
N ILE A 86 7.35 -2.47 23.52
CA ILE A 86 7.15 -2.07 22.11
C ILE A 86 6.22 -0.85 22.03
N LYS A 87 5.16 -0.83 22.83
CA LYS A 87 4.23 0.31 22.89
C LYS A 87 4.94 1.59 23.33
N VAL A 88 5.76 1.52 24.38
CA VAL A 88 6.59 2.64 24.84
C VAL A 88 7.54 3.13 23.75
N LEU A 89 8.17 2.22 22.99
CA LEU A 89 9.02 2.61 21.86
C LEU A 89 8.23 3.33 20.75
N GLY A 90 7.01 2.88 20.46
CA GLY A 90 6.11 3.53 19.50
C GLY A 90 5.72 4.94 19.95
N LEU A 91 5.29 5.08 21.20
CA LEU A 91 4.93 6.36 21.81
C LEU A 91 6.14 7.32 21.93
N ALA A 92 7.36 6.79 22.10
CA ALA A 92 8.59 7.58 22.07
C ALA A 92 8.91 8.15 20.67
N LYS A 93 8.52 7.45 19.59
CA LYS A 93 8.67 7.96 18.21
C LYS A 93 7.80 9.19 17.93
N ILE A 94 6.69 9.34 18.66
CA ILE A 94 5.80 10.51 18.59
C ILE A 94 5.99 11.47 19.77
N GLY A 95 7.08 11.34 20.52
CA GLY A 95 7.50 12.31 21.53
C GLY A 95 6.77 12.24 22.87
N LEU A 96 5.96 11.20 23.12
CA LEU A 96 5.22 11.07 24.38
C LEU A 96 6.03 10.45 25.51
N TYR A 97 7.04 9.65 25.15
CA TYR A 97 8.01 9.08 26.09
C TYR A 97 9.44 9.44 25.69
N PHE A 98 10.29 9.66 26.68
CA PHE A 98 11.73 9.85 26.54
C PHE A 98 12.46 8.72 27.24
N LEU A 99 13.43 8.12 26.56
CA LEU A 99 14.12 6.92 27.03
C LEU A 99 15.48 7.30 27.62
N TYR A 100 15.78 6.83 28.83
CA TYR A 100 16.99 7.11 29.58
C TYR A 100 17.82 5.83 29.78
N ASP A 101 19.13 5.93 29.54
CA ASP A 101 20.11 4.88 29.86
C ASP A 101 20.56 5.04 31.31
N LEU A 102 20.28 4.03 32.15
CA LEU A 102 20.69 4.03 33.56
C LEU A 102 22.16 3.64 33.76
N GLY A 103 22.85 3.16 32.71
CA GLY A 103 24.26 2.78 32.76
C GLY A 103 24.56 1.39 33.32
N ASP A 104 23.55 0.66 33.77
CA ASP A 104 23.62 -0.72 34.26
C ASP A 104 23.04 -1.74 33.26
N GLY A 105 22.73 -1.28 32.04
CA GLY A 105 22.06 -2.07 31.00
C GLY A 105 20.54 -1.92 30.99
N ASN A 106 19.96 -1.20 31.96
CA ASN A 106 18.53 -0.92 32.01
C ASN A 106 18.18 0.41 31.33
N ILE A 107 16.98 0.46 30.74
CA ILE A 107 16.37 1.65 30.15
C ILE A 107 15.15 2.03 30.96
N GLU A 108 15.05 3.31 31.32
CA GLU A 108 13.86 3.88 31.94
C GLU A 108 13.13 4.77 30.94
N SER A 109 11.79 4.69 30.90
CA SER A 109 10.95 5.50 30.03
C SER A 109 10.17 6.52 30.84
N ILE A 110 10.30 7.80 30.49
CA ILE A 110 9.65 8.91 31.18
C ILE A 110 8.65 9.58 30.26
N MET A 111 7.38 9.61 30.67
CA MET A 111 6.37 10.51 30.11
C MET A 111 6.48 11.85 30.82
N PRO A 112 6.69 12.97 30.09
CA PRO A 112 6.78 14.28 30.73
C PRO A 112 5.51 14.67 31.48
N GLU A 113 5.65 15.43 32.57
CA GLU A 113 4.54 15.82 33.44
C GLU A 113 3.46 16.61 32.70
N GLU A 114 3.87 17.51 31.80
CA GLU A 114 2.95 18.33 31.02
C GLU A 114 2.12 17.48 30.05
N ILE A 115 2.75 16.49 29.40
CA ILE A 115 2.08 15.56 28.50
C ILE A 115 1.09 14.70 29.28
N LYS A 116 1.54 14.11 30.39
CA LYS A 116 0.71 13.28 31.25
C LYS A 116 -0.54 14.03 31.70
N LYS A 117 -0.37 15.29 32.11
CA LYS A 117 -1.49 16.14 32.52
C LYS A 117 -2.51 16.37 31.40
N VAL A 118 -2.09 16.53 30.15
CA VAL A 118 -3.04 16.65 29.03
C VAL A 118 -3.76 15.31 28.81
N ILE A 119 -3.03 14.19 28.77
CA ILE A 119 -3.60 12.85 28.56
C ILE A 119 -4.63 12.50 29.65
N ASP A 120 -4.32 12.75 30.91
CA ASP A 120 -5.21 12.48 32.05
C ASP A 120 -6.56 13.24 31.96
N ASN A 121 -6.63 14.31 31.16
CA ASN A 121 -7.83 15.13 30.96
C ASN A 121 -8.55 14.84 29.62
N ILE A 122 -8.00 13.99 28.75
CA ILE A 122 -8.64 13.64 27.48
C ILE A 122 -9.74 12.62 27.74
N GLU A 123 -10.96 12.93 27.27
CA GLU A 123 -12.06 11.97 27.27
C GLU A 123 -11.84 10.88 26.20
N GLU A 124 -11.98 9.61 26.58
CA GLU A 124 -11.72 8.44 25.72
C GLU A 124 -12.56 8.43 24.42
N ASN A 125 -13.81 8.88 24.50
CA ASN A 125 -14.72 9.03 23.36
C ASN A 125 -14.18 9.98 22.27
N LYS A 126 -13.43 11.04 22.64
CA LYS A 126 -12.84 11.97 21.66
C LYS A 126 -11.75 11.28 20.83
N ILE A 127 -10.90 10.48 21.48
CA ILE A 127 -9.88 9.68 20.79
C ILE A 127 -10.58 8.72 19.83
N GLN A 128 -11.62 8.02 20.30
CA GLN A 128 -12.30 7.02 19.47
C GLN A 128 -12.99 7.63 18.24
N LEU A 129 -13.59 8.81 18.36
CA LEU A 129 -14.22 9.51 17.22
C LEU A 129 -13.18 9.89 16.16
N ILE A 130 -12.06 10.49 16.58
CA ILE A 130 -10.99 10.89 15.67
C ILE A 130 -10.33 9.66 15.04
N LYS A 131 -10.11 8.61 15.84
CA LYS A 131 -9.57 7.33 15.39
C LYS A 131 -10.45 6.70 14.32
N SER A 132 -11.77 6.67 14.48
CA SER A 132 -12.69 6.14 13.47
C SER A 132 -12.49 6.79 12.11
N ARG A 133 -12.33 8.12 12.08
CA ARG A 133 -12.07 8.84 10.83
C ARG A 133 -10.69 8.53 10.26
N TYR A 134 -9.67 8.37 11.11
CA TYR A 134 -8.36 7.87 10.68
C TYR A 134 -8.47 6.48 10.04
N SER A 135 -9.16 5.54 10.70
CA SER A 135 -9.33 4.17 10.21
C SER A 135 -9.96 4.16 8.81
N GLU A 136 -11.00 4.95 8.58
CA GLU A 136 -11.64 5.07 7.26
C GLU A 136 -10.65 5.55 6.19
N VAL A 137 -10.01 6.70 6.41
CA VAL A 137 -9.12 7.29 5.41
C VAL A 137 -7.87 6.42 5.19
N PHE A 138 -7.32 5.83 6.26
CA PHE A 138 -6.14 4.97 6.19
C PHE A 138 -6.44 3.67 5.46
N ASN A 139 -7.61 3.07 5.67
CA ASN A 139 -8.00 1.86 4.94
C ASN A 139 -8.17 2.12 3.44
N TYR A 140 -8.70 3.27 3.05
CA TYR A 140 -8.72 3.67 1.63
C TYR A 140 -7.32 3.93 1.10
N LEU A 141 -6.45 4.62 1.84
CA LEU A 141 -5.05 4.83 1.43
C LEU A 141 -4.32 3.51 1.20
N ARG A 142 -4.45 2.55 2.14
CA ARG A 142 -3.91 1.18 2.02
C ARG A 142 -4.48 0.46 0.80
N ALA A 143 -5.80 0.47 0.64
CA ALA A 143 -6.49 -0.19 -0.47
C ALA A 143 -6.05 0.38 -1.83
N PHE A 144 -5.99 1.70 -1.97
CA PHE A 144 -5.56 2.36 -3.19
C PHE A 144 -4.08 2.09 -3.49
N LYS A 145 -3.22 2.15 -2.47
CA LYS A 145 -1.79 1.79 -2.57
C LYS A 145 -1.65 0.37 -3.11
N ASN A 146 -2.32 -0.60 -2.49
CA ASN A 146 -2.20 -2.02 -2.83
C ASN A 146 -2.81 -2.34 -4.20
N PHE A 147 -3.96 -1.73 -4.54
CA PHE A 147 -4.69 -2.07 -5.75
C PHE A 147 -4.23 -1.30 -6.99
N TYR A 148 -3.91 0.00 -6.86
CA TYR A 148 -3.56 0.85 -8.00
C TYR A 148 -2.07 1.17 -8.12
N GLY A 149 -1.32 1.15 -7.01
CA GLY A 149 0.11 1.48 -6.94
C GLY A 149 0.43 2.96 -7.11
N ILE A 150 -0.19 3.61 -8.09
CA ILE A 150 -0.15 5.05 -8.37
C ILE A 150 -1.59 5.53 -8.53
N PHE A 151 -1.92 6.70 -7.96
CA PHE A 151 -3.25 7.30 -8.13
C PHE A 151 -3.22 8.82 -7.95
N GLU A 152 -4.08 9.52 -8.68
CA GLU A 152 -4.28 10.96 -8.54
C GLU A 152 -5.11 11.27 -7.28
N ILE A 153 -4.83 12.42 -6.68
CA ILE A 153 -5.57 12.92 -5.50
C ILE A 153 -7.05 13.06 -5.80
N ASP A 154 -7.41 13.65 -6.95
CA ASP A 154 -8.82 13.88 -7.32
C ASP A 154 -9.57 12.56 -7.51
N PHE A 155 -8.91 11.54 -8.09
CA PHE A 155 -9.50 10.21 -8.22
C PHE A 155 -9.78 9.57 -6.85
N PHE A 156 -8.83 9.63 -5.93
CA PHE A 156 -9.04 9.15 -4.56
C PHE A 156 -10.21 9.86 -3.87
N LEU A 157 -10.24 11.19 -3.93
CA LEU A 157 -11.28 11.99 -3.27
C LEU A 157 -12.67 11.70 -3.85
N ASN A 158 -12.79 11.57 -5.17
CA ASN A 158 -14.06 11.24 -5.82
C ASN A 158 -14.58 9.90 -5.33
N ILE A 159 -13.77 8.83 -5.39
CA ILE A 159 -14.19 7.50 -4.95
C ILE A 159 -14.51 7.48 -3.46
N PHE A 160 -13.67 8.10 -2.61
CA PHE A 160 -13.94 8.16 -1.17
C PHE A 160 -15.28 8.86 -0.89
N ASN A 161 -15.53 10.02 -1.49
CA ASN A 161 -16.73 10.81 -1.21
C ASN A 161 -18.00 10.17 -1.80
N GLU A 162 -17.93 9.61 -3.02
CA GLU A 162 -19.04 8.85 -3.63
C GLU A 162 -19.40 7.61 -2.80
N GLN A 163 -18.42 6.97 -2.14
CA GLN A 163 -18.68 5.82 -1.28
C GLN A 163 -19.08 6.20 0.17
N HIS A 164 -19.25 7.51 0.44
CA HIS A 164 -19.68 8.09 1.72
C HIS A 164 -20.66 9.28 1.52
N GLU A 165 -21.60 9.20 0.56
CA GLU A 165 -22.47 10.33 0.18
C GLU A 165 -23.25 11.00 1.33
N ASN A 166 -23.48 10.28 2.44
CA ASN A 166 -24.24 10.78 3.60
C ASN A 166 -23.35 11.29 4.75
N GLU A 167 -22.05 11.41 4.52
CA GLU A 167 -21.08 11.81 5.54
C GLU A 167 -20.35 13.10 5.14
N LYS A 168 -19.48 13.58 6.03
CA LYS A 168 -18.64 14.74 5.74
C LYS A 168 -17.64 14.38 4.63
N GLU A 169 -17.69 15.15 3.54
CA GLU A 169 -16.72 15.03 2.44
C GLU A 169 -15.28 15.21 2.93
N LEU A 170 -14.40 14.38 2.40
CA LEU A 170 -12.97 14.51 2.52
C LEU A 170 -12.48 15.56 1.53
N SER A 171 -11.84 16.61 2.04
CA SER A 171 -11.18 17.64 1.20
C SER A 171 -9.72 17.28 0.93
N THR A 172 -9.11 17.86 -0.11
CA THR A 172 -7.67 17.70 -0.38
C THR A 172 -6.80 18.05 0.82
N LYS A 173 -7.10 19.14 1.52
CA LYS A 173 -6.34 19.56 2.70
C LYS A 173 -6.43 18.52 3.82
N GLU A 174 -7.61 17.95 4.02
CA GLU A 174 -7.86 16.92 5.02
C GLU A 174 -7.19 15.59 4.63
N LEU A 175 -7.24 15.19 3.36
CA LEU A 175 -6.50 14.03 2.86
C LEU A 175 -4.99 14.18 3.06
N MET A 176 -4.41 15.33 2.73
CA MET A 176 -2.97 15.56 2.92
C MET A 176 -2.58 15.49 4.40
N TYR A 177 -3.43 16.00 5.29
CA TYR A 177 -3.27 15.85 6.73
C TYR A 177 -3.25 14.37 7.17
N TYR A 178 -4.22 13.59 6.70
CA TYR A 178 -4.29 12.15 6.98
C TYR A 178 -3.10 11.39 6.39
N LEU A 179 -2.69 11.71 5.17
CA LEU A 179 -1.53 11.12 4.51
C LEU A 179 -0.24 11.36 5.29
N ASP A 180 -0.02 12.58 5.80
CA ASP A 180 1.14 12.89 6.64
C ASP A 180 1.14 12.00 7.89
N LYS A 181 -0.01 11.86 8.57
CA LYS A 181 -0.17 11.03 9.77
C LYS A 181 0.01 9.55 9.48
N TYR A 182 -0.52 9.07 8.35
CA TYR A 182 -0.32 7.72 7.86
C TYR A 182 1.17 7.43 7.68
N ASN A 183 1.89 8.33 7.04
CA ASN A 183 3.29 8.14 6.73
C ASN A 183 4.22 8.28 7.94
N VAL A 184 3.82 8.95 9.04
CA VAL A 184 4.60 8.96 10.30
C VAL A 184 4.96 7.54 10.75
N HIS A 185 4.05 6.59 10.54
CA HIS A 185 4.22 5.21 10.98
C HIS A 185 4.57 4.24 9.85
N ASN A 186 4.05 4.47 8.65
CA ASN A 186 4.17 3.53 7.52
C ASN A 186 5.27 3.93 6.52
N ASN A 187 5.39 5.22 6.18
CA ASN A 187 6.24 5.74 5.07
C ASN A 187 6.03 5.01 3.71
N GLU A 188 4.81 4.61 3.39
CA GLU A 188 4.53 3.75 2.22
C GLU A 188 3.95 4.49 1.02
N ILE A 189 3.50 5.74 1.18
CA ILE A 189 2.87 6.51 0.10
C ILE A 189 3.58 7.85 -0.06
N VAL A 190 4.13 8.10 -1.24
CA VAL A 190 4.95 9.28 -1.55
C VAL A 190 4.22 10.18 -2.54
N ASN A 191 4.37 11.49 -2.40
CA ASN A 191 3.90 12.42 -3.42
C ASN A 191 4.94 12.57 -4.53
N TYR A 192 4.57 12.22 -5.76
CA TYR A 192 5.39 12.37 -6.95
C TYR A 192 4.61 13.16 -8.01
N ASN A 193 5.06 14.38 -8.31
CA ASN A 193 4.43 15.26 -9.31
C ASN A 193 2.90 15.46 -9.12
N GLY A 194 2.42 15.50 -7.87
CA GLY A 194 1.00 15.67 -7.55
C GLY A 194 0.18 14.37 -7.52
N MET A 195 0.80 13.22 -7.80
CA MET A 195 0.21 11.90 -7.63
C MET A 195 0.69 11.24 -6.34
N LEU A 196 -0.09 10.32 -5.81
CA LEU A 196 0.26 9.47 -4.68
C LEU A 196 0.77 8.13 -5.21
N VAL A 197 1.95 7.73 -4.76
CA VAL A 197 2.71 6.59 -5.29
C VAL A 197 3.11 5.66 -4.15
N CYS A 198 2.89 4.36 -4.33
CA CYS A 198 3.41 3.32 -3.44
C CYS A 198 4.94 3.37 -3.43
N GLU A 199 5.55 3.44 -2.24
CA GLU A 199 6.99 3.55 -2.04
C GLU A 199 7.79 2.42 -2.69
N ALA A 200 7.18 1.24 -2.88
CA ALA A 200 7.80 0.14 -3.62
C ALA A 200 8.21 0.50 -5.06
N LEU A 201 7.56 1.48 -5.69
CA LEU A 201 7.93 1.99 -7.02
C LEU A 201 9.06 3.01 -6.99
N CYS A 202 9.47 3.47 -5.81
CA CYS A 202 10.59 4.38 -5.62
C CYS A 202 11.94 3.65 -5.45
N MET A 203 11.95 2.30 -5.50
CA MET A 203 13.15 1.50 -5.30
C MET A 203 14.19 1.67 -6.42
N PHE A 204 13.75 1.91 -7.66
CA PHE A 204 14.62 2.11 -8.81
C PHE A 204 14.24 3.36 -9.61
N GLU A 205 15.25 4.08 -10.09
CA GLU A 205 15.06 5.28 -10.91
C GLU A 205 14.38 4.93 -12.23
N GLY A 206 13.30 5.63 -12.57
CA GLY A 206 12.53 5.46 -13.81
C GLY A 206 11.35 4.49 -13.75
N ASP A 207 11.18 3.71 -12.67
CA ASP A 207 10.06 2.76 -12.53
C ASP A 207 8.71 3.47 -12.53
N ILE A 208 8.60 4.59 -11.82
CA ILE A 208 7.38 5.41 -11.78
C ILE A 208 7.02 5.89 -13.19
N ASP A 209 7.98 6.45 -13.92
CA ASP A 209 7.72 7.02 -15.25
C ASP A 209 7.31 5.94 -16.25
N LYS A 210 7.96 4.76 -16.21
CA LYS A 210 7.57 3.61 -17.02
C LYS A 210 6.14 3.15 -16.74
N VAL A 211 5.76 3.05 -15.46
CA VAL A 211 4.39 2.67 -15.08
C VAL A 211 3.39 3.72 -15.56
N LEU A 212 3.73 5.02 -15.49
CA LEU A 212 2.87 6.10 -15.97
C LEU A 212 2.67 6.06 -17.50
N GLU A 213 3.73 5.81 -18.27
CA GLU A 213 3.66 5.66 -19.73
C GLU A 213 2.70 4.52 -20.13
N GLU A 214 2.84 3.34 -19.51
CA GLU A 214 1.97 2.19 -19.77
C GLU A 214 0.50 2.43 -19.36
N ARG A 215 0.25 3.38 -18.46
CA ARG A 215 -1.10 3.72 -18.00
C ARG A 215 -1.83 4.73 -18.90
N GLU A 216 -1.13 5.33 -19.87
CA GLU A 216 -1.70 6.36 -20.73
C GLU A 216 -2.92 5.82 -21.50
N GLY A 217 -4.00 6.61 -21.53
CA GLY A 217 -5.25 6.24 -22.21
C GLY A 217 -6.11 5.17 -21.52
N LYS A 218 -5.66 4.58 -20.40
CA LYS A 218 -6.45 3.61 -19.63
C LYS A 218 -7.34 4.30 -18.60
N GLU A 219 -8.55 3.79 -18.44
CA GLU A 219 -9.48 4.17 -17.36
C GLU A 219 -9.25 3.34 -16.10
N TYR A 220 -9.55 3.91 -14.92
CA TYR A 220 -9.46 3.17 -13.66
C TYR A 220 -10.47 2.02 -13.58
N CYS A 221 -10.04 0.91 -12.98
CA CYS A 221 -10.95 -0.14 -12.54
C CYS A 221 -11.59 0.29 -11.22
N ILE A 222 -12.85 0.72 -11.24
CA ILE A 222 -13.56 1.14 -10.03
C ILE A 222 -14.21 -0.09 -9.38
N LEU A 223 -13.89 -0.34 -8.11
CA LEU A 223 -14.46 -1.41 -7.30
C LEU A 223 -15.53 -0.88 -6.35
N GLU A 224 -16.49 -1.74 -6.01
CA GLU A 224 -17.42 -1.50 -4.91
C GLU A 224 -16.67 -1.39 -3.58
N LYS A 225 -17.20 -0.60 -2.63
CA LYS A 225 -16.55 -0.30 -1.34
C LYS A 225 -16.06 -1.54 -0.60
N GLU A 226 -16.91 -2.56 -0.47
CA GLU A 226 -16.56 -3.80 0.25
C GLU A 226 -15.42 -4.56 -0.44
N GLU A 227 -15.42 -4.62 -1.78
CA GLU A 227 -14.36 -5.29 -2.52
C GLU A 227 -13.04 -4.51 -2.46
N LEU A 228 -13.10 -3.19 -2.61
CA LEU A 228 -11.96 -2.30 -2.49
C LEU A 228 -11.29 -2.42 -1.12
N LEU A 229 -12.07 -2.38 -0.04
CA LEU A 229 -11.54 -2.40 1.32
C LEU A 229 -10.87 -3.73 1.69
N ASN A 230 -11.11 -4.83 0.96
CA ASN A 230 -10.31 -6.04 1.15
C ASN A 230 -8.82 -5.78 0.86
N TYR A 231 -8.51 -4.91 -0.11
CA TYR A 231 -7.14 -4.52 -0.44
C TYR A 231 -6.50 -3.60 0.61
N SER A 232 -7.22 -3.19 1.67
CA SER A 232 -6.57 -2.49 2.78
C SER A 232 -5.63 -3.39 3.57
N ASN A 233 -5.72 -4.72 3.42
CA ASN A 233 -4.75 -5.68 3.91
C ASN A 233 -3.68 -5.94 2.84
N ASP A 234 -2.41 -5.71 3.19
CA ASP A 234 -1.27 -5.84 2.29
C ASP A 234 -1.06 -7.27 1.74
N TYR A 235 -1.62 -8.28 2.40
CA TYR A 235 -1.56 -9.68 1.99
C TYR A 235 -2.84 -10.16 1.29
N TYR A 236 -3.82 -9.28 1.09
CA TYR A 236 -5.04 -9.68 0.41
C TYR A 236 -4.76 -9.98 -1.07
N MET A 237 -5.17 -11.17 -1.49
CA MET A 237 -5.29 -11.51 -2.90
C MET A 237 -6.65 -12.19 -3.14
N LYS A 238 -7.29 -11.88 -4.26
CA LYS A 238 -8.53 -12.53 -4.65
C LYS A 238 -8.27 -13.97 -5.09
N LYS A 239 -8.70 -14.95 -4.28
CA LYS A 239 -8.54 -16.39 -4.58
C LYS A 239 -9.54 -16.83 -5.65
N THR A 240 -9.10 -16.77 -6.91
CA THR A 240 -9.88 -17.23 -8.08
C THR A 240 -9.54 -18.68 -8.45
N VAL A 241 -10.18 -19.23 -9.48
CA VAL A 241 -9.81 -20.54 -10.04
C VAL A 241 -8.32 -20.62 -10.43
N TYR A 242 -7.71 -19.50 -10.85
CA TYR A 242 -6.31 -19.45 -11.24
C TYR A 242 -5.37 -19.58 -10.03
N TYR A 243 -5.74 -18.97 -8.89
CA TYR A 243 -5.06 -19.18 -7.61
C TYR A 243 -5.08 -20.67 -7.24
N TYR A 244 -6.26 -21.29 -7.24
CA TYR A 244 -6.40 -22.69 -6.79
C TYR A 244 -5.69 -23.67 -7.72
N ASN A 245 -5.66 -23.41 -9.03
CA ASN A 245 -4.90 -24.23 -9.97
C ASN A 245 -3.39 -24.17 -9.71
N LEU A 246 -2.86 -22.98 -9.37
CA LEU A 246 -1.45 -22.80 -9.01
C LEU A 246 -1.14 -23.46 -7.66
N GLU A 247 -1.99 -23.25 -6.65
CA GLU A 247 -1.89 -23.86 -5.31
C GLU A 247 -1.88 -25.40 -5.41
N GLU A 248 -2.82 -25.99 -6.14
CA GLU A 248 -2.89 -27.45 -6.32
C GLU A 248 -1.63 -28.00 -6.98
N HIS A 249 -1.06 -27.27 -7.94
CA HIS A 249 0.18 -27.70 -8.59
C HIS A 249 1.38 -27.62 -7.66
N LEU A 250 1.54 -26.50 -6.93
CA LEU A 250 2.63 -26.31 -5.98
C LEU A 250 2.58 -27.31 -4.81
N LEU A 251 1.38 -27.64 -4.31
CA LEU A 251 1.18 -28.65 -3.25
C LEU A 251 1.60 -30.07 -3.65
N LYS A 252 1.75 -30.37 -4.94
CA LYS A 252 2.29 -31.68 -5.39
C LYS A 252 3.79 -31.81 -5.10
N HIS A 253 4.47 -30.68 -4.91
CA HIS A 253 5.91 -30.61 -4.72
C HIS A 253 6.29 -30.05 -3.34
N LEU A 254 5.43 -29.24 -2.70
CA LEU A 254 5.63 -28.64 -1.39
C LEU A 254 4.93 -29.42 -0.27
N LYS A 255 5.64 -29.60 0.86
CA LYS A 255 5.12 -30.34 2.02
C LYS A 255 4.18 -29.53 2.90
N TYR A 256 4.37 -28.22 3.00
CA TYR A 256 3.63 -27.37 3.91
C TYR A 256 2.79 -26.35 3.13
N LYS A 257 1.50 -26.25 3.48
CA LYS A 257 0.59 -25.32 2.82
C LYS A 257 1.01 -23.85 2.98
N LYS A 258 1.52 -23.47 4.16
CA LYS A 258 1.98 -22.11 4.45
C LYS A 258 3.10 -21.66 3.49
N ASP A 259 3.98 -22.58 3.13
CA ASP A 259 5.05 -22.32 2.17
C ASP A 259 4.51 -22.06 0.76
N VAL A 260 3.48 -22.81 0.36
CA VAL A 260 2.77 -22.59 -0.92
C VAL A 260 2.07 -21.24 -0.94
N GLU A 261 1.36 -20.90 0.12
CA GLU A 261 0.66 -19.60 0.23
C GLU A 261 1.67 -18.45 0.12
N GLY A 262 2.79 -18.52 0.83
CA GLY A 262 3.87 -17.53 0.71
C GLY A 262 4.42 -17.39 -0.71
N ILE A 263 4.69 -18.50 -1.40
CA ILE A 263 5.17 -18.44 -2.80
C ILE A 263 4.14 -17.79 -3.73
N ILE A 264 2.85 -18.08 -3.55
CA ILE A 264 1.81 -17.47 -4.37
C ILE A 264 1.67 -15.97 -4.04
N GLU A 265 1.84 -15.57 -2.78
CA GLU A 265 1.90 -14.16 -2.38
C GLU A 265 3.03 -13.43 -3.12
N ASP A 266 4.24 -14.01 -3.19
CA ASP A 266 5.35 -13.40 -3.92
C ASP A 266 5.06 -13.29 -5.42
N ILE A 267 4.55 -14.38 -6.03
CA ILE A 267 4.14 -14.38 -7.43
C ILE A 267 3.08 -13.28 -7.67
N ASN A 268 2.14 -13.12 -6.75
CA ASN A 268 1.11 -12.09 -6.84
C ASN A 268 1.72 -10.69 -6.80
N ILE A 269 2.64 -10.39 -5.88
CA ILE A 269 3.33 -9.10 -5.80
C ILE A 269 4.05 -8.79 -7.11
N GLU A 270 4.84 -9.73 -7.62
CA GLU A 270 5.56 -9.55 -8.90
C GLU A 270 4.58 -9.37 -10.08
N CYS A 271 3.45 -10.09 -10.08
CA CYS A 271 2.42 -9.94 -11.11
C CYS A 271 1.76 -8.55 -11.06
N VAL A 272 1.39 -8.07 -9.87
CA VAL A 272 0.75 -6.76 -9.65
C VAL A 272 1.67 -5.62 -10.12
N MET A 273 2.96 -5.73 -9.81
CA MET A 273 4.00 -4.77 -10.19
C MET A 273 4.48 -4.88 -11.64
N ASP A 274 4.06 -5.92 -12.36
CA ASP A 274 4.54 -6.26 -13.70
C ASP A 274 6.06 -6.52 -13.78
N THR A 275 6.59 -7.17 -12.74
CA THR A 275 8.02 -7.52 -12.60
C THR A 275 8.27 -9.03 -12.58
N PHE A 276 7.25 -9.84 -12.87
CA PHE A 276 7.30 -11.30 -12.81
C PHE A 276 8.46 -11.92 -13.59
N ASP A 277 9.28 -12.71 -12.90
CA ASP A 277 10.35 -13.52 -13.47
C ASP A 277 10.29 -14.96 -12.95
N ILE A 278 9.99 -15.89 -13.85
CA ILE A 278 9.92 -17.32 -13.53
C ILE A 278 11.24 -17.87 -12.96
N GLN A 279 12.40 -17.29 -13.29
CA GLN A 279 13.69 -17.76 -12.77
C GLN A 279 13.80 -17.54 -11.26
N ASN A 280 13.30 -16.41 -10.75
CA ASN A 280 13.30 -16.11 -9.32
C ASN A 280 12.45 -17.12 -8.55
N ILE A 281 11.29 -17.48 -9.11
CA ILE A 281 10.42 -18.50 -8.52
C ILE A 281 11.11 -19.87 -8.49
N ILE A 282 11.74 -20.29 -9.59
CA ILE A 282 12.47 -21.57 -9.65
C ILE A 282 13.60 -21.60 -8.61
N MET A 283 14.38 -20.51 -8.49
CA MET A 283 15.45 -20.40 -7.51
C MET A 283 14.93 -20.50 -6.08
N ARG A 284 13.82 -19.82 -5.76
CA ARG A 284 13.21 -19.87 -4.43
C ARG A 284 12.69 -21.26 -4.08
N LEU A 285 12.03 -21.94 -5.03
CA LEU A 285 11.59 -23.32 -4.84
C LEU A 285 12.78 -24.25 -4.54
N HIS A 286 13.90 -24.07 -5.25
CA HIS A 286 15.13 -24.80 -5.00
C HIS A 286 15.69 -24.55 -3.58
N ASP A 287 15.75 -23.28 -3.15
CA ASP A 287 16.25 -22.91 -1.82
C ASP A 287 15.39 -23.47 -0.68
N MET A 288 14.09 -23.70 -0.95
CA MET A 288 13.16 -24.38 -0.04
C MET A 288 13.33 -25.91 -0.05
N GLY A 289 14.37 -26.43 -0.70
CA GLY A 289 14.71 -27.85 -0.75
C GLY A 289 13.88 -28.65 -1.74
N MET A 290 13.25 -27.99 -2.72
CA MET A 290 12.49 -28.66 -3.76
C MET A 290 13.30 -28.86 -5.03
N GLU A 291 13.37 -30.10 -5.48
CA GLU A 291 13.92 -30.41 -6.80
C GLU A 291 12.79 -30.53 -7.82
N ILE A 292 12.73 -29.63 -8.81
CA ILE A 292 11.81 -29.78 -9.94
C ILE A 292 12.42 -30.81 -10.91
N HIS A 293 11.92 -32.03 -10.85
CA HIS A 293 12.62 -33.19 -11.44
C HIS A 293 12.48 -33.34 -12.96
N ASN A 294 11.59 -32.60 -13.63
CA ASN A 294 11.43 -32.73 -15.08
C ASN A 294 10.95 -31.44 -15.77
N LYS A 295 11.27 -31.33 -17.06
CA LYS A 295 10.92 -30.19 -17.92
C LYS A 295 9.41 -29.95 -18.02
N LYS A 296 8.58 -31.00 -17.96
CA LYS A 296 7.12 -30.87 -18.10
C LYS A 296 6.49 -30.15 -16.91
N ASP A 297 6.99 -30.39 -15.71
CA ASP A 297 6.51 -29.71 -14.50
C ASP A 297 6.88 -28.23 -14.53
N ILE A 298 8.10 -27.89 -15.01
CA ILE A 298 8.50 -26.49 -15.23
C ILE A 298 7.59 -25.80 -16.27
N GLU A 299 7.34 -26.44 -17.41
CA GLU A 299 6.44 -25.91 -18.45
C GLU A 299 5.01 -25.71 -17.92
N LYS A 300 4.53 -26.64 -17.08
CA LYS A 300 3.20 -26.56 -16.47
C LYS A 300 3.13 -25.44 -15.44
N LEU A 301 4.14 -25.31 -14.57
CA LEU A 301 4.24 -24.23 -13.60
C LEU A 301 4.25 -22.87 -14.30
N PHE A 302 5.11 -22.70 -15.32
CA PHE A 302 5.17 -21.47 -16.10
C PHE A 302 3.81 -21.10 -16.69
N LYS A 303 3.11 -22.07 -17.31
CA LYS A 303 1.77 -21.83 -17.84
C LYS A 303 0.77 -21.39 -16.77
N LEU A 304 0.81 -22.01 -15.59
CA LEU A 304 -0.08 -21.65 -14.48
C LEU A 304 0.23 -20.24 -13.96
N CYS A 305 1.50 -19.86 -13.84
CA CYS A 305 1.88 -18.50 -13.45
C CYS A 305 1.42 -17.46 -14.47
N VAL A 306 1.55 -17.74 -15.78
CA VAL A 306 1.04 -16.85 -16.84
C VAL A 306 -0.49 -16.73 -16.78
N GLU A 307 -1.20 -17.82 -16.57
CA GLU A 307 -2.66 -17.81 -16.41
C GLU A 307 -3.08 -17.01 -15.16
N PHE A 308 -2.37 -17.19 -14.05
CA PHE A 308 -2.57 -16.42 -12.82
C PHE A 308 -2.33 -14.92 -13.07
N GLY A 309 -1.15 -14.53 -13.55
CA GLY A 309 -0.79 -13.14 -13.80
C GLY A 309 -1.69 -12.41 -14.81
N ASN A 310 -2.21 -13.12 -15.83
CA ASN A 310 -3.18 -12.55 -16.77
C ASN A 310 -4.55 -12.26 -16.15
N ASN A 311 -4.85 -12.85 -14.99
CA ASN A 311 -6.09 -12.67 -14.24
C ASN A 311 -5.85 -12.03 -12.85
N THR A 312 -4.67 -11.45 -12.65
CA THR A 312 -4.32 -10.64 -11.48
C THR A 312 -4.34 -9.16 -11.87
N PRO A 313 -4.98 -8.27 -11.09
CA PRO A 313 -4.95 -6.83 -11.30
C PRO A 313 -3.51 -6.30 -11.36
N LYS A 314 -3.24 -5.37 -12.26
CA LYS A 314 -1.90 -4.77 -12.41
C LYS A 314 -1.91 -3.27 -12.20
N TRP A 315 -0.87 -2.75 -11.56
CA TRP A 315 -0.68 -1.30 -11.39
C TRP A 315 -0.52 -0.59 -12.73
N ILE A 316 0.22 -1.16 -13.69
CA ILE A 316 0.34 -0.61 -15.07
C ILE A 316 -1.00 -0.55 -15.83
N ASN A 317 -2.03 -1.23 -15.32
CA ASN A 317 -3.36 -1.32 -15.93
C ASN A 317 -4.44 -0.63 -15.10
N LYS A 318 -4.06 0.24 -14.15
CA LYS A 318 -5.00 0.97 -13.27
C LYS A 318 -6.01 0.04 -12.56
N GLY A 319 -5.56 -1.14 -12.12
CA GLY A 319 -6.38 -2.11 -11.40
C GLY A 319 -7.12 -3.12 -12.29
N TRP A 320 -7.00 -3.04 -13.62
CA TRP A 320 -7.53 -4.07 -14.51
C TRP A 320 -6.58 -5.26 -14.64
N THR A 321 -7.14 -6.45 -14.82
CA THR A 321 -6.37 -7.61 -15.29
C THR A 321 -6.10 -7.50 -16.80
N PRO A 322 -4.98 -8.05 -17.31
CA PRO A 322 -4.76 -8.17 -18.75
C PRO A 322 -5.93 -8.85 -19.49
N ALA A 323 -6.51 -9.91 -18.92
CA ALA A 323 -7.62 -10.64 -19.52
C ALA A 323 -8.91 -9.81 -19.65
N GLU A 324 -9.18 -8.89 -18.72
CA GLU A 324 -10.33 -7.99 -18.80
C GLU A 324 -10.14 -6.91 -19.86
N LEU A 325 -8.94 -6.33 -19.96
CA LEU A 325 -8.62 -5.34 -21.00
C LEU A 325 -8.77 -5.95 -22.39
N MET A 326 -8.23 -7.15 -22.62
CA MET A 326 -8.40 -7.86 -23.89
C MET A 326 -9.89 -8.11 -24.25
N LYS A 327 -10.74 -8.36 -23.25
CA LYS A 327 -12.19 -8.54 -23.44
C LYS A 327 -12.91 -7.21 -23.75
N LYS A 328 -12.42 -6.09 -23.24
CA LYS A 328 -12.95 -4.75 -23.55
C LYS A 328 -12.59 -4.35 -24.98
N ASP A 329 -11.31 -4.50 -25.35
CA ASP A 329 -10.83 -4.15 -26.69
C ASP A 329 -11.50 -4.98 -27.78
N SER A 330 -11.77 -6.27 -27.52
CA SER A 330 -12.50 -7.15 -28.44
C SER A 330 -13.99 -6.80 -28.59
N LYS A 331 -14.60 -6.15 -27.59
CA LYS A 331 -15.97 -5.61 -27.69
C LYS A 331 -16.00 -4.27 -28.41
N GLU A 332 -15.01 -3.39 -28.23
CA GLU A 332 -14.94 -2.12 -28.96
C GLU A 332 -14.56 -2.32 -30.45
N THR A 333 -13.71 -3.30 -30.75
CA THR A 333 -13.45 -3.72 -32.15
C THR A 333 -14.60 -4.49 -32.78
N SER A 334 -15.65 -4.89 -32.04
CA SER A 334 -16.85 -5.48 -32.64
C SER A 334 -17.73 -4.46 -33.40
N GLY A 335 -17.37 -3.17 -33.38
CA GLY A 335 -17.84 -2.13 -34.31
C GLY A 335 -17.11 -2.12 -35.67
N LEU A 336 -16.05 -2.92 -35.85
CA LEU A 336 -15.38 -3.15 -37.12
C LEU A 336 -15.40 -4.65 -37.40
N ASN A 337 -16.22 -5.07 -38.37
CA ASN A 337 -16.33 -6.45 -38.84
C ASN A 337 -14.95 -7.08 -39.16
N LEU A 338 -14.31 -7.69 -38.17
CA LEU A 338 -13.25 -8.67 -38.37
C LEU A 338 -13.93 -9.98 -38.71
N VAL A 339 -14.17 -10.16 -40.01
CA VAL A 339 -14.61 -11.43 -40.60
C VAL A 339 -13.60 -12.50 -40.21
N VAL A 340 -14.00 -13.35 -39.27
CA VAL A 340 -13.38 -14.65 -39.02
C VAL A 340 -13.31 -15.38 -40.36
N SER A 341 -12.09 -15.73 -40.78
CA SER A 341 -11.81 -16.35 -42.07
C SER A 341 -12.39 -17.76 -42.17
N ASN A 342 -13.69 -17.84 -42.47
CA ASN A 342 -14.24 -19.02 -43.11
C ASN A 342 -13.59 -19.13 -44.49
N LYS A 343 -12.98 -20.28 -44.79
CA LYS A 343 -12.41 -20.59 -46.11
C LYS A 343 -13.47 -20.36 -47.19
N VAL A 344 -13.39 -19.24 -47.91
CA VAL A 344 -14.30 -18.91 -49.02
C VAL A 344 -14.10 -19.93 -50.14
N GLY A 345 -15.16 -20.64 -50.53
CA GLY A 345 -15.12 -21.59 -51.63
C GLY A 345 -14.88 -20.88 -52.96
N ARG A 346 -14.13 -21.50 -53.89
CA ARG A 346 -13.79 -20.88 -55.20
C ARG A 346 -15.01 -20.39 -56.00
N ASN A 347 -16.20 -20.96 -55.78
CA ASN A 347 -17.43 -20.58 -56.48
C ASN A 347 -18.36 -19.64 -55.68
N ASP A 348 -18.02 -19.31 -54.43
CA ASP A 348 -18.83 -18.45 -53.57
C ASP A 348 -18.68 -16.97 -53.95
N PRO A 349 -19.63 -16.09 -53.54
CA PRO A 349 -19.49 -14.64 -53.73
C PRO A 349 -18.20 -14.11 -53.10
N CYS A 350 -17.51 -13.22 -53.80
CA CYS A 350 -16.22 -12.70 -53.38
C CYS A 350 -16.37 -11.74 -52.19
N PRO A 351 -15.61 -11.92 -51.09
CA PRO A 351 -15.76 -11.13 -49.85
C PRO A 351 -15.36 -9.65 -50.01
N CYS A 352 -14.74 -9.25 -51.12
CA CYS A 352 -14.44 -7.84 -51.42
C CYS A 352 -15.65 -7.02 -51.89
N GLY A 353 -16.85 -7.60 -51.92
CA GLY A 353 -18.09 -6.89 -52.28
C GLY A 353 -18.29 -6.64 -53.78
N SER A 354 -17.47 -7.24 -54.66
CA SER A 354 -17.54 -7.02 -56.11
C SER A 354 -18.75 -7.66 -56.82
N GLY A 355 -19.56 -8.46 -56.12
CA GLY A 355 -20.67 -9.22 -56.69
C GLY A 355 -20.27 -10.40 -57.59
N LYS A 356 -18.97 -10.66 -57.80
CA LYS A 356 -18.44 -11.77 -58.61
C LYS A 356 -18.14 -13.00 -57.74
N LYS A 357 -18.07 -14.19 -58.35
CA LYS A 357 -17.56 -15.41 -57.68
C LYS A 357 -16.06 -15.27 -57.36
N TYR A 358 -15.59 -15.82 -56.23
CA TYR A 358 -14.23 -15.67 -55.71
C TYR A 358 -13.14 -15.97 -56.75
N LYS A 359 -13.24 -17.09 -57.48
CA LYS A 359 -12.28 -17.47 -58.56
C LYS A 359 -12.21 -16.50 -59.75
N LYS A 360 -13.16 -15.58 -59.88
CA LYS A 360 -13.20 -14.57 -60.97
C LYS A 360 -12.83 -13.16 -60.46
N CYS A 361 -12.46 -13.01 -59.19
CA CYS A 361 -12.10 -11.73 -58.59
C CYS A 361 -10.79 -11.86 -57.78
N CYS A 362 -10.86 -12.03 -56.46
CA CYS A 362 -9.67 -12.07 -55.59
C CYS A 362 -8.92 -13.42 -55.63
N GLY A 363 -9.54 -14.50 -56.13
CA GLY A 363 -8.93 -15.83 -56.22
C GLY A 363 -8.38 -16.17 -57.62
N LYS A 364 -7.86 -15.18 -58.35
CA LYS A 364 -7.18 -15.36 -59.64
C LYS A 364 -5.76 -15.88 -59.46
#